data_AF-A0A9X7W304-F1
#
_entry.id   AF-A0A9X7W304-F1
#
_cell.length_a   1.000
_cell.length_b   1.000
_cell.length_c   1.000
_cell.angle_alpha   90.00
_cell.angle_beta   90.00
_cell.angle_gamma   90.00
#
_symmetry.space_group_name_H-M   'P 1'
#
loop_
_entity.id
_entity.type
_entity.pdbx_description
1 polymer ?
#
loop_
_entity_poly.entity_id
_entity_poly.type
_entity_poly.pdbx_seq_one_letter_code
_entity_poly.pdbx_strand_id
1 'polypeptide(L)' 'MSAAAWKATRNFVLADEEGKADYVMVKVIESRSVSNAIANDLRVRHQSPQVLLLQGGKVLWTASHWDITEKSLEKALS' A
#
# COMPACT_ATOMS: atom_id res chain seq x y z
N MET A 1 -5.47 10.62 5.91
CA MET A 1 -5.91 9.76 4.79
C MET A 1 -7.20 10.33 4.24
N SER A 2 -7.35 10.45 2.92
CA SER A 2 -8.68 10.71 2.36
C SER A 2 -9.55 9.48 2.59
N ALA A 3 -10.82 9.67 2.96
CA ALA A 3 -11.74 8.58 3.28
C ALA A 3 -11.91 7.56 2.13
N ALA A 4 -11.75 8.01 0.88
CA ALA A 4 -11.87 7.19 -0.31
C ALA A 4 -10.72 6.18 -0.47
N ALA A 5 -9.46 6.58 -0.29
CA ALA A 5 -8.30 5.69 -0.43
C ALA A 5 -8.30 4.56 0.63
N TRP A 6 -8.76 4.89 1.85
CA TRP A 6 -8.97 3.90 2.90
C TRP A 6 -10.02 2.87 2.52
N LYS A 7 -11.16 3.33 2.02
CA LYS A 7 -12.28 2.47 1.65
C LYS A 7 -11.90 1.51 0.52
N ALA A 8 -11.21 1.99 -0.52
CA ALA A 8 -10.73 1.15 -1.62
C ALA A 8 -9.75 0.08 -1.13
N THR A 9 -8.75 0.46 -0.33
CA THR A 9 -7.78 -0.50 0.22
C THR A 9 -8.46 -1.53 1.12
N ARG A 10 -9.35 -1.08 2.02
CA ARG A 10 -10.08 -1.97 2.94
C ARG A 10 -10.98 -2.95 2.19
N ASN A 11 -11.69 -2.49 1.17
CA ASN A 11 -12.56 -3.36 0.37
C ASN A 11 -11.74 -4.44 -0.36
N PHE A 12 -10.61 -4.06 -0.94
CA PHE A 12 -9.72 -4.98 -1.63
C PHE A 12 -9.14 -6.05 -0.70
N VAL A 13 -8.63 -5.66 0.48
CA VAL A 13 -8.12 -6.59 1.49
C VAL A 13 -9.20 -7.55 1.98
N LEU A 14 -10.43 -7.06 2.17
CA LEU A 14 -11.55 -7.89 2.61
C LEU A 14 -12.08 -8.81 1.51
N ALA A 15 -11.84 -8.50 0.24
CA ALA A 15 -12.27 -9.31 -0.90
C ALA A 15 -11.26 -10.41 -1.28
N ASP A 16 -10.03 -10.36 -0.76
CA ASP A 16 -9.01 -11.38 -0.99
C ASP A 16 -9.22 -12.60 -0.07
N GLU A 17 -10.31 -13.33 -0.28
CA GLU A 17 -10.62 -14.56 0.48
C GLU A 17 -9.66 -15.72 0.18
N GLU A 18 -8.96 -15.67 -0.96
CA GLU A 18 -7.97 -16.68 -1.36
C GLU A 18 -6.60 -16.49 -0.69
N GLY A 19 -6.36 -15.36 0.00
CA GLY A 19 -5.11 -15.08 0.70
C GLY A 19 -3.93 -14.93 -0.26
N LYS A 20 -4.11 -14.20 -1.37
CA LYS A 20 -3.07 -14.03 -2.40
C LYS A 20 -1.90 -13.18 -1.92
N ALA A 21 -2.10 -12.32 -0.92
CA ALA A 21 -1.05 -11.50 -0.35
C ALA A 21 -1.29 -11.21 1.14
N ASP A 22 -0.20 -10.91 1.85
CA ASP A 22 -0.25 -10.32 3.19
C ASP A 22 -0.43 -8.81 3.09
N TYR A 23 -1.36 -8.25 3.87
CA TYR A 23 -1.66 -6.83 3.88
C TYR A 23 -1.28 -6.19 5.21
N VAL A 24 -0.43 -5.17 5.15
CA VAL A 24 0.02 -4.41 6.33
C VAL A 24 -0.26 -2.93 6.11
N MET A 25 -0.95 -2.31 7.07
CA MET A 25 -1.20 -0.87 7.07
C MET A 25 -0.32 -0.17 8.12
N VAL A 26 0.42 0.83 7.66
CA VAL A 26 1.19 1.71 8.54
C VAL A 26 0.51 3.08 8.65
N LYS A 27 0.15 3.47 9.87
CA LYS A 27 -0.39 4.80 10.15
C LYS A 27 0.73 5.82 10.27
N VAL A 28 0.98 6.57 9.19
CA VAL A 28 2.10 7.51 9.08
C VAL A 28 2.17 8.55 10.22
N ILE A 29 1.02 9.07 10.67
CA ILE A 29 0.99 10.09 11.74
C ILE A 29 1.44 9.52 13.09
N GLU A 30 1.01 8.30 13.40
CA GLU A 30 1.29 7.61 14.66
C GLU A 30 2.67 6.90 14.63
N SER A 31 3.23 6.65 13.45
CA SER A 31 4.41 5.80 13.27
C SER A 31 5.40 6.40 12.25
N ARG A 32 5.74 7.68 12.42
CA ARG A 32 6.65 8.41 11.50
C ARG A 32 8.00 7.73 11.31
N SER A 33 8.61 7.24 12.39
CA SER A 33 9.91 6.54 12.34
C SER A 33 9.84 5.29 11.48
N VAL A 34 8.81 4.45 11.68
CA VAL A 34 8.55 3.24 10.89
C VAL A 34 8.30 3.60 9.42
N SER A 35 7.45 4.60 9.17
CA SER A 35 7.12 5.02 7.81
C SER A 35 8.34 5.55 7.04
N ASN A 36 9.24 6.27 7.72
CA ASN A 36 10.49 6.74 7.13
C ASN A 36 11.48 5.59 6.90
N ALA A 37 11.56 4.63 7.83
CA ALA A 37 12.41 3.44 7.67
C ALA A 37 12.00 2.63 6.44
N ILE A 38 10.69 2.37 6.27
CA ILE A 38 10.15 1.69 5.09
C ILE A 38 10.56 2.41 3.79
N ALA A 39 10.43 3.75 3.74
CA ALA A 39 10.83 4.52 2.57
C ALA A 39 12.33 4.41 2.27
N ASN A 40 13.17 4.45 3.30
CA ASN A 40 14.63 4.35 3.17
C ASN A 40 15.08 2.94 2.76
N ASP A 41 14.58 1.91 3.45
CA ASP A 41 14.97 0.52 3.24
C ASP A 41 14.55 0.03 1.85
N LEU A 42 13.35 0.42 1.42
CA LEU A 42 12.82 0.10 0.10
C LEU A 42 13.29 1.07 -1.00
N ARG A 43 14.02 2.13 -0.64
CA ARG A 43 14.50 3.19 -1.54
C ARG A 43 13.38 3.82 -2.38
N VAL A 44 12.21 4.00 -1.79
CA VAL A 44 11.05 4.65 -2.44
C VAL A 44 10.85 6.04 -1.88
N ARG A 45 10.34 6.95 -2.71
CA ARG A 45 9.94 8.27 -2.26
C ARG A 45 8.74 8.14 -1.30
N HIS A 46 8.88 8.69 -0.10
CA HIS A 46 7.79 8.73 0.88
C HIS A 46 6.63 9.58 0.36
N GLN A 47 5.44 8.98 0.32
CA GLN A 47 4.19 9.64 -0.03
C GLN A 47 3.08 9.18 0.91
N SER A 48 2.03 9.98 1.08
CA SER A 48 0.87 9.60 1.90
C SER A 48 -0.41 10.24 1.35
N PRO A 49 -1.43 9.44 0.97
CA PRO A 49 -1.49 7.98 1.03
C PRO A 49 -0.60 7.32 -0.05
N GLN A 50 -0.02 6.16 0.26
CA GLN A 50 0.83 5.36 -0.63
C GLN A 50 0.60 3.86 -0.38
N VAL A 51 0.61 3.07 -1.44
CA VAL A 51 0.56 1.60 -1.42
C VAL A 51 1.82 1.06 -2.07
N LEU A 52 2.39 0.00 -1.50
CA LEU A 52 3.60 -0.67 -1.98
C LEU A 52 3.29 -2.17 -2.10
N LEU A 53 3.55 -2.76 -3.26
CA LEU A 53 3.56 -4.21 -3.44
C LEU A 53 5.00 -4.72 -3.32
N LEU A 54 5.21 -5.68 -2.42
CA LEU A 54 6.52 -6.25 -2.13
C LEU A 54 6.55 -7.73 -2.51
N GLN A 55 7.64 -8.18 -3.12
CA GLN A 55 7.94 -9.59 -3.30
C GLN A 55 9.43 -9.82 -3.07
N GLY A 56 9.78 -10.77 -2.20
CA GLY A 56 11.18 -11.08 -1.87
C GLY A 56 11.97 -9.88 -1.34
N GLY A 57 11.32 -8.99 -0.57
CA GLY A 57 11.94 -7.78 -0.01
C GLY A 57 12.18 -6.64 -1.02
N LYS A 58 11.66 -6.76 -2.24
CA LYS A 58 11.77 -5.71 -3.28
C LYS A 58 10.40 -5.15 -3.61
N VAL A 59 10.37 -3.85 -3.92
CA VAL A 59 9.16 -3.17 -4.41
C VAL A 59 8.94 -3.53 -5.87
N LEU A 60 7.82 -4.19 -6.15
CA LEU A 60 7.38 -4.49 -7.51
C LEU A 60 6.50 -3.38 -8.08
N TRP A 61 5.72 -2.73 -7.23
CA TRP A 61 4.77 -1.72 -7.66
C TRP A 61 4.46 -0.71 -6.55
N THR A 62 4.13 0.52 -6.95
CA THR A 62 3.72 1.60 -6.04
C THR A 62 2.58 2.40 -6.64
N ALA A 63 1.65 2.86 -5.80
CA ALA A 63 0.71 3.92 -6.15
C ALA A 63 0.55 4.91 -5.01
N SER A 64 0.16 6.15 -5.32
CA SER A 64 -0.10 7.17 -4.32
C SER A 64 -1.31 8.03 -4.68
N HIS A 65 -1.92 8.66 -3.68
CA HIS A 65 -3.01 9.63 -3.89
C HIS A 65 -4.13 9.11 -4.82
N TRP A 66 -4.27 9.71 -6.00
CA TRP A 66 -5.33 9.43 -6.98
C TRP A 66 -5.10 8.14 -7.77
N ASP A 67 -3.88 7.64 -7.78
CA ASP A 67 -3.53 6.40 -8.49
C ASP A 67 -3.99 5.16 -7.72
N ILE A 68 -4.34 5.31 -6.43
CA ILE A 68 -4.85 4.22 -5.59
C ILE A 68 -6.33 3.99 -5.91
N THR A 69 -6.58 3.08 -6.86
CA THR A 69 -7.92 2.66 -7.28
C THR A 69 -8.06 1.13 -7.22
N GLU A 70 -9.27 0.60 -7.09
CA GLU A 70 -9.53 -0.86 -7.09
C GLU A 70 -8.89 -1.54 -8.33
N LYS A 71 -9.09 -0.96 -9.51
CA LYS A 71 -8.47 -1.44 -10.77
C LYS A 71 -6.94 -1.46 -10.73
N SER A 72 -6.31 -0.47 -10.11
CA SER A 72 -4.84 -0.43 -10.00
C SER A 72 -4.31 -1.52 -9.07
N LEU A 73 -5.06 -1.83 -8.00
CA LEU A 73 -4.71 -2.85 -7.02
C LEU A 73 -4.90 -4.26 -7.59
N GLU A 74 -6.03 -4.51 -8.27
CA GLU A 74 -6.29 -5.77 -8.98
C GLU A 74 -5.22 -6.05 -10.04
N LYS A 75 -4.85 -5.04 -10.83
CA LYS A 75 -3.79 -5.18 -11.84
C LYS A 75 -2.42 -5.46 -11.23
N ALA A 76 -2.17 -4.97 -10.01
CA ALA A 76 -0.91 -5.22 -9.31
C ALA A 76 -0.81 -6.65 -8.77
N LEU A 77 -1.94 -7.31 -8.46
CA LEU A 77 -1.99 -8.69 -7.96
C LEU A 77 -2.32 -9.74 -9.02
N SER A 78 -2.66 -9.33 -10.25
CA SER A 78 -2.87 -10.24 -11.39
C SER A 78 -1.58 -10.74 -11.99
#